data_AF-A0A150PC73-F1
#
_entry.id   AF-A0A150PC73-F1
#
_cell.length_a   1.000
_cell.length_b   1.000
_cell.length_c   1.000
_cell.angle_alpha   90.00
_cell.angle_beta   90.00
_cell.angle_gamma   90.00
#
_symmetry.space_group_name_H-M   'P 1'
#
loop_
_entity.id
_entity.type
_entity.pdbx_description
1 polymer ?
#
loop_
_entity_poly.entity_id
_entity_poly.type
_entity_poly.pdbx_seq_one_letter_code
_entity_poly.pdbx_strand_id
1 'polypeptide(L)'
;MLSPMRLGVLGPAQGDLPALARGAQHLLDEGHAERVIYVAEDDALDRVVEGWAQRLVGANPTAGALFERAARCATATPEAIDAFVASERARLRLQVLMSLPPGQRTIEILDGRVALFVFDKAALDEEDIVAASLLVFGKSPEPLIKRVGPRTFFSPGPIGSDGGRALLDDGQGGVRIEVMNASGAVTAREIVGPPAAGSRLRVQGGTHG
;
A
#
# COMPACT_ATOMS: atom_id res chain seq x y z
N MET A 1 -12.27 -18.70 -4.19
CA MET A 1 -12.21 -17.50 -3.33
C MET A 1 -10.79 -16.99 -3.41
N LEU A 2 -10.60 -15.72 -3.74
CA LEU A 2 -9.28 -15.08 -3.65
C LEU A 2 -8.91 -15.02 -2.17
N SER A 3 -7.63 -15.23 -1.84
CA SER A 3 -7.13 -15.03 -0.47
C SER A 3 -7.30 -13.55 -0.09
N PRO A 4 -7.64 -13.25 1.17
CA PRO A 4 -7.71 -11.87 1.62
C PRO A 4 -6.35 -11.20 1.48
N MET A 5 -6.34 -9.95 0.99
CA MET A 5 -5.16 -9.16 0.67
C MET A 5 -5.00 -7.98 1.63
N ARG A 6 -3.77 -7.76 2.09
CA ARG A 6 -3.36 -6.54 2.81
C ARG A 6 -2.51 -5.65 1.92
N LEU A 7 -3.08 -4.53 1.48
CA LEU A 7 -2.42 -3.57 0.60
C LEU A 7 -2.01 -2.31 1.38
N GLY A 8 -0.70 -2.06 1.45
CA GLY A 8 -0.16 -0.82 1.98
C GLY A 8 -0.28 0.32 0.97
N VAL A 9 -0.50 1.53 1.48
CA VAL A 9 -0.53 2.75 0.68
C VAL A 9 0.37 3.78 1.33
N LEU A 10 1.29 4.36 0.57
CA LEU A 10 2.16 5.45 1.00
C LEU A 10 1.76 6.73 0.25
N GLY A 11 1.65 7.84 0.97
CA GLY A 11 1.46 9.15 0.36
C GLY A 11 2.79 9.81 -0.02
N PRO A 12 2.75 10.99 -0.66
CA PRO A 12 3.94 11.67 -1.18
C PRO A 12 4.99 11.95 -0.12
N ALA A 13 6.27 11.74 -0.45
CA ALA A 13 7.38 11.85 0.49
C ALA A 13 7.70 13.30 0.92
N GLN A 14 7.35 14.29 0.11
CA GLN A 14 7.71 15.71 0.33
C GLN A 14 9.22 15.91 0.57
N GLY A 15 10.05 15.09 -0.08
CA GLY A 15 11.51 15.11 0.06
C GLY A 15 12.07 14.35 1.27
N ASP A 16 11.24 13.86 2.19
CA ASP A 16 11.71 13.09 3.36
C ASP A 16 11.81 11.59 3.06
N LEU A 17 12.87 11.21 2.35
CA LEU A 17 13.16 9.79 2.04
C LEU A 17 13.34 8.92 3.29
N PRO A 18 14.02 9.38 4.37
CA PRO A 18 14.10 8.60 5.60
C PRO A 18 12.73 8.29 6.21
N ALA A 19 11.80 9.24 6.23
CA ALA A 19 10.44 9.00 6.72
C ALA A 19 9.65 8.07 5.80
N LEU A 20 9.78 8.23 4.48
CA LEU A 20 9.19 7.30 3.51
C LEU A 20 9.67 5.86 3.74
N ALA A 21 10.98 5.68 3.91
CA ALA A 21 11.59 4.38 4.19
C ALA A 21 11.06 3.75 5.48
N ARG A 22 10.94 4.51 6.57
CA ARG A 22 10.31 4.03 7.82
C ARG A 22 8.83 3.68 7.62
N GLY A 23 8.11 4.48 6.83
CA GLY A 23 6.72 4.24 6.44
C GLY A 23 6.55 2.90 5.74
N ALA A 24 7.34 2.67 4.69
CA ALA A 24 7.35 1.43 3.92
C ALA A 24 7.72 0.21 4.78
N GLN A 25 8.78 0.33 5.61
CA GLN A 25 9.21 -0.76 6.48
C GLN A 25 8.11 -1.17 7.47
N HIS A 26 7.45 -0.19 8.10
CA HIS A 26 6.36 -0.46 9.03
C HIS A 26 5.17 -1.16 8.36
N LEU A 27 4.80 -0.77 7.13
CA LEU A 27 3.74 -1.46 6.38
C LEU A 27 4.09 -2.92 6.10
N LEU A 28 5.36 -3.22 5.80
CA LEU A 28 5.83 -4.58 5.57
C LEU A 28 5.89 -5.39 6.88
N ASP A 29 6.47 -4.82 7.94
CA ASP A 29 6.77 -5.56 9.16
C ASP A 29 5.57 -5.69 10.10
N GLU A 30 4.87 -4.59 10.37
CA GLU A 30 3.75 -4.53 11.31
C GLU A 30 2.40 -4.63 10.59
N GLY A 31 2.30 -3.96 9.43
CA GLY A 31 1.13 -4.02 8.58
C GLY A 31 0.96 -5.35 7.84
N HIS A 32 2.02 -6.17 7.76
CA HIS A 32 2.11 -7.37 6.93
C HIS A 32 1.54 -7.15 5.53
N ALA A 33 1.82 -5.99 4.95
CA ALA A 33 1.37 -5.65 3.62
C ALA A 33 2.02 -6.58 2.60
N GLU A 34 1.19 -7.22 1.78
CA GLU A 34 1.64 -8.11 0.69
C GLU A 34 2.14 -7.32 -0.51
N ARG A 35 1.66 -6.08 -0.62
CA ARG A 35 2.04 -5.09 -1.63
C ARG A 35 1.91 -3.70 -1.04
N VAL A 36 2.72 -2.75 -1.49
CA VAL A 36 2.65 -1.35 -1.09
C VAL A 36 2.67 -0.48 -2.33
N ILE A 37 1.69 0.43 -2.44
CA ILE A 37 1.62 1.40 -3.54
C ILE A 37 1.97 2.78 -3.00
N TYR A 38 2.98 3.41 -3.58
CA TYR A 38 3.34 4.80 -3.34
C TYR A 38 2.62 5.71 -4.35
N VAL A 39 1.77 6.57 -3.81
CA VAL A 39 0.81 7.37 -4.58
C VAL A 39 1.39 8.77 -4.77
N ALA A 40 2.45 8.89 -5.57
CA ALA A 40 3.07 10.15 -5.94
C ALA A 40 3.62 10.12 -7.39
N GLU A 41 3.99 11.29 -7.91
CA GLU A 41 4.63 11.48 -9.22
C GLU A 41 6.11 11.87 -9.07
N ASP A 42 6.85 11.15 -8.24
CA ASP A 42 8.30 11.30 -8.10
C ASP A 42 8.98 9.93 -7.97
N ASP A 43 10.32 9.92 -7.94
CA ASP A 43 11.15 8.72 -7.85
C ASP A 43 11.54 8.37 -6.39
N ALA A 44 10.86 8.96 -5.39
CA ALA A 44 11.29 8.87 -4.00
C ALA A 44 11.31 7.43 -3.47
N LEU A 45 10.25 6.66 -3.74
CA LEU A 45 10.20 5.25 -3.33
C LEU A 45 11.25 4.42 -4.08
N ASP A 46 11.45 4.67 -5.37
CA ASP A 46 12.43 3.94 -6.19
C ASP A 46 13.84 4.14 -5.63
N ARG A 47 14.19 5.36 -5.21
CA ARG A 47 15.47 5.67 -4.54
C ARG A 47 15.62 4.97 -3.19
N VAL A 48 14.54 4.87 -2.41
CA VAL A 48 14.54 4.11 -1.15
C VAL A 48 14.79 2.63 -1.42
N VAL A 49 14.06 2.06 -2.38
CA VAL A 49 14.17 0.65 -2.78
C VAL A 49 15.55 0.33 -3.33
N GLU A 50 16.10 1.19 -4.18
CA GLU A 50 17.45 1.04 -4.71
C GLU A 50 18.48 1.03 -3.57
N GLY A 51 18.41 1.98 -2.64
CA GLY A 51 19.30 2.03 -1.50
C GLY A 51 19.19 0.81 -0.59
N TRP A 52 18.01 0.22 -0.45
CA TRP A 52 17.82 -1.05 0.27
C TRP A 52 18.41 -2.23 -0.48
N ALA A 53 18.16 -2.31 -1.78
CA ALA A 53 18.68 -3.36 -2.64
C ALA A 53 20.21 -3.34 -2.69
N GLN A 54 20.83 -2.16 -2.78
CA GLN A 54 22.28 -2.00 -2.75
C GLN A 54 22.90 -2.49 -1.43
N ARG A 55 22.23 -2.23 -0.29
CA ARG A 55 22.67 -2.77 1.01
C ARG A 55 22.58 -4.29 1.10
N LEU A 56 21.63 -4.91 0.40
CA LEU A 56 21.44 -6.36 0.41
C LEU A 56 22.46 -7.11 -0.46
N VAL A 57 22.74 -6.60 -1.66
CA VAL A 57 23.50 -7.35 -2.68
C VAL A 57 24.71 -6.63 -3.27
N GLY A 58 24.97 -5.38 -2.87
CA GLY A 58 26.08 -4.56 -3.34
C GLY A 58 25.71 -3.58 -4.46
N ALA A 59 26.73 -3.00 -5.10
CA ALA A 59 26.61 -1.81 -5.95
C ALA A 59 25.63 -1.93 -7.13
N ASN A 60 25.48 -3.12 -7.73
CA ASN A 60 24.54 -3.34 -8.83
C ASN A 60 23.43 -4.33 -8.38
N PRO A 61 22.27 -3.83 -7.91
CA PRO A 61 21.16 -4.66 -7.44
C PRO A 61 20.19 -5.12 -8.54
N THR A 62 20.47 -4.80 -9.80
CA THR A 62 19.57 -5.17 -10.90
C THR A 62 19.46 -6.68 -11.06
N ALA A 63 18.35 -7.13 -11.66
CA ALA A 63 18.15 -8.55 -11.97
C ALA A 63 19.20 -9.07 -12.98
N GLY A 64 19.61 -8.24 -13.94
CA GLY A 64 20.62 -8.61 -14.94
C GLY A 64 21.99 -8.95 -14.35
N ALA A 65 22.36 -8.30 -13.24
CA ALA A 65 23.62 -8.56 -12.55
C ALA A 65 23.60 -9.78 -11.61
N LEU A 66 22.48 -10.52 -11.52
CA LEU A 66 22.38 -11.70 -10.64
C LEU A 66 23.46 -12.74 -10.95
N PHE A 67 23.68 -13.03 -12.24
CA PHE A 67 24.65 -14.06 -12.64
C PHE A 67 26.08 -13.68 -12.23
N GLU A 68 26.48 -12.42 -12.45
CA GLU A 68 27.77 -11.89 -12.02
C GLU A 68 27.93 -11.98 -10.50
N ARG A 69 26.89 -11.60 -9.74
CA ARG A 69 26.91 -11.71 -8.28
C ARG A 69 26.98 -13.15 -7.79
N ALA A 70 26.35 -14.09 -8.50
CA ALA A 70 26.34 -15.52 -8.20
C ALA A 70 27.65 -16.23 -8.52
N ALA A 71 28.52 -15.66 -9.37
CA ALA A 71 29.81 -16.25 -9.73
C ALA A 71 30.67 -16.58 -8.49
N ARG A 72 30.56 -15.77 -7.43
CA ARG A 72 31.26 -16.01 -6.14
C ARG A 72 30.88 -17.32 -5.46
N CYS A 73 29.71 -17.89 -5.76
CA CYS A 73 29.23 -19.13 -5.17
C CYS A 73 29.99 -20.37 -5.67
N ALA A 74 30.67 -20.29 -6.82
CA ALA A 74 31.37 -21.43 -7.42
C ALA A 74 32.47 -22.03 -6.53
N THR A 75 33.07 -21.21 -5.66
CA THR A 75 34.13 -21.62 -4.72
C THR A 75 33.80 -21.28 -3.27
N ALA A 76 32.53 -20.97 -2.98
CA ALA A 76 32.08 -20.54 -1.66
C ALA A 76 31.79 -21.72 -0.73
N THR A 77 31.81 -21.46 0.58
CA THR A 77 31.31 -22.42 1.57
C THR A 77 29.78 -22.50 1.53
N PRO A 78 29.16 -23.59 2.03
CA PRO A 78 27.71 -23.68 2.14
C PRO A 78 27.06 -22.49 2.85
N GLU A 79 27.66 -22.01 3.94
CA GLU A 79 27.14 -20.87 4.72
C GLU A 79 27.16 -19.58 3.89
N ALA A 80 28.19 -19.38 3.07
CA ALA A 80 28.29 -18.24 2.17
C ALA A 80 27.28 -18.31 1.01
N ILE A 81 26.95 -19.53 0.55
CA ILE A 81 25.88 -19.76 -0.44
C ILE A 81 24.52 -19.45 0.18
N ASP A 82 24.25 -19.90 1.40
CA ASP A 82 23.00 -19.62 2.10
C ASP A 82 22.81 -18.12 2.34
N ALA A 83 23.85 -17.42 2.77
CA ALA A 83 23.83 -15.98 2.93
C ALA A 83 23.55 -15.25 1.59
N PHE A 84 24.15 -15.70 0.49
CA PHE A 84 23.87 -15.17 -0.84
C PHE A 84 22.39 -15.36 -1.23
N VAL A 85 21.85 -16.57 -1.08
CA VAL A 85 20.46 -16.89 -1.41
C VAL A 85 19.51 -16.07 -0.54
N ALA A 86 19.79 -15.92 0.75
CA ALA A 86 18.99 -15.11 1.66
C ALA A 86 18.95 -13.63 1.23
N SER A 87 20.10 -13.04 0.91
CA SER A 87 20.20 -11.65 0.43
C SER A 87 19.48 -11.44 -0.90
N GLU A 88 19.61 -12.35 -1.86
CA GLU A 88 18.90 -12.24 -3.15
C GLU A 88 17.38 -12.40 -2.99
N ARG A 89 16.93 -13.31 -2.10
CA ARG A 89 15.51 -13.44 -1.77
C ARG A 89 14.98 -12.17 -1.11
N ALA A 90 15.73 -11.58 -0.17
CA ALA A 90 15.37 -10.31 0.44
C ALA A 90 15.26 -9.20 -0.61
N ARG A 91 16.18 -9.14 -1.58
CA ARG A 91 16.14 -8.18 -2.68
C ARG A 91 14.91 -8.37 -3.56
N LEU A 92 14.57 -9.61 -3.92
CA LEU A 92 13.38 -9.91 -4.72
C LEU A 92 12.09 -9.51 -3.99
N ARG A 93 12.03 -9.66 -2.66
CA ARG A 93 10.88 -9.21 -1.86
C ARG A 93 10.64 -7.72 -1.94
N LEU A 94 11.64 -6.89 -2.29
CA LEU A 94 11.42 -5.46 -2.46
C LEU A 94 10.50 -5.12 -3.64
N GLN A 95 10.25 -6.05 -4.56
CA GLN A 95 9.32 -5.87 -5.69
C GLN A 95 7.86 -5.64 -5.26
N VAL A 96 7.52 -5.91 -4.00
CA VAL A 96 6.18 -5.62 -3.46
C VAL A 96 5.93 -4.12 -3.28
N LEU A 97 7.00 -3.31 -3.26
CA LEU A 97 6.95 -1.85 -3.18
C LEU A 97 6.88 -1.29 -4.59
N MET A 98 5.80 -0.58 -4.92
CA MET A 98 5.56 -0.06 -6.26
C MET A 98 5.22 1.42 -6.24
N SER A 99 5.84 2.19 -7.12
CA SER A 99 5.45 3.57 -7.42
C SER A 99 4.34 3.56 -8.48
N LEU A 100 3.43 4.54 -8.43
CA LEU A 100 2.53 4.75 -9.56
C LEU A 100 3.32 5.13 -10.82
N PRO A 101 2.95 4.62 -12.01
CA PRO A 101 3.57 5.10 -13.23
C PRO A 101 3.19 6.58 -13.45
N PRO A 102 4.13 7.44 -13.91
CA PRO A 102 3.86 8.87 -14.10
C PRO A 102 2.67 9.14 -15.01
N GLY A 103 1.72 9.97 -14.55
CA GLY A 103 0.52 10.33 -15.30
C GLY A 103 -0.46 9.17 -15.56
N GLN A 104 -0.26 8.01 -14.91
CA GLN A 104 -1.14 6.85 -15.06
C GLN A 104 -1.89 6.55 -13.76
N ARG A 105 -2.87 5.66 -13.88
CA ARG A 105 -3.63 5.09 -12.79
C ARG A 105 -3.41 3.58 -12.72
N THR A 106 -3.44 3.05 -11.51
CA THR A 106 -3.37 1.60 -11.25
C THR A 106 -4.70 1.14 -10.67
N ILE A 107 -5.12 -0.08 -10.99
CA ILE A 107 -6.35 -0.68 -10.49
C ILE A 107 -5.98 -1.93 -9.69
N GLU A 108 -6.55 -2.05 -8.50
CA GLU A 108 -6.54 -3.27 -7.70
C GLU A 108 -7.98 -3.71 -7.41
N ILE A 109 -8.17 -5.00 -7.20
CA ILE A 109 -9.46 -5.57 -6.78
C ILE A 109 -9.36 -5.99 -5.31
N LEU A 110 -10.20 -5.41 -4.45
CA LEU A 110 -10.23 -5.64 -3.01
C LEU A 110 -11.64 -6.08 -2.59
N ASP A 111 -11.83 -7.28 -2.04
CA ASP A 111 -13.17 -7.81 -1.72
C ASP A 111 -14.16 -7.69 -2.89
N GLY A 112 -13.69 -7.98 -4.11
CA GLY A 112 -14.49 -7.87 -5.35
C GLY A 112 -14.79 -6.43 -5.79
N ARG A 113 -14.16 -5.43 -5.19
CA ARG A 113 -14.34 -4.00 -5.48
C ARG A 113 -13.19 -3.44 -6.27
N VAL A 114 -13.50 -2.59 -7.24
CA VAL A 114 -12.50 -1.80 -7.97
C VAL A 114 -11.98 -0.69 -7.05
N ALA A 115 -10.68 -0.75 -6.75
CA ALA A 115 -9.90 0.29 -6.10
C ALA A 115 -8.94 0.91 -7.12
N LEU A 116 -9.11 2.21 -7.38
CA LEU A 116 -8.35 2.95 -8.38
C LEU A 116 -7.37 3.90 -7.70
N PHE A 117 -6.10 3.84 -8.09
CA PHE A 117 -5.00 4.62 -7.52
C PHE A 117 -4.49 5.61 -8.55
N VAL A 118 -4.40 6.89 -8.18
CA VAL A 118 -3.92 7.98 -9.04
C VAL A 118 -3.14 8.99 -8.20
N PHE A 119 -2.18 9.73 -8.74
CA PHE A 119 -1.61 10.82 -7.95
C PHE A 119 -2.58 11.99 -7.80
N ASP A 120 -2.97 12.61 -8.91
CA ASP A 120 -3.92 13.73 -8.93
C ASP A 120 -5.33 13.25 -9.28
N LYS A 121 -6.27 13.38 -8.35
CA LYS A 121 -7.68 13.04 -8.60
C LYS A 121 -8.34 13.89 -9.70
N ALA A 122 -7.74 15.03 -10.07
CA ALA A 122 -8.19 15.84 -11.21
C ALA A 122 -7.94 15.16 -12.57
N ALA A 123 -7.08 14.13 -12.61
CA ALA A 123 -6.84 13.33 -13.80
C ALA A 123 -7.93 12.27 -14.06
N LEU A 124 -8.90 12.12 -13.14
CA LEU A 124 -9.99 11.17 -13.26
C LEU A 124 -11.09 11.70 -14.19
N ASP A 125 -11.52 10.85 -15.11
CA ASP A 125 -12.70 11.10 -15.93
C ASP A 125 -13.97 10.47 -15.32
N GLU A 126 -15.12 10.66 -15.99
CA GLU A 126 -16.40 10.11 -15.52
C GLU A 126 -16.42 8.58 -15.53
N GLU A 127 -15.78 7.94 -16.52
CA GLU A 127 -15.76 6.48 -16.65
C GLU A 127 -14.97 5.85 -15.49
N ASP A 128 -13.83 6.44 -15.12
CA ASP A 128 -13.03 6.06 -13.97
C ASP A 128 -13.81 6.14 -12.67
N ILE A 129 -14.49 7.27 -12.48
CA ILE A 129 -15.29 7.51 -11.27
C ILE A 129 -16.42 6.49 -11.23
N VAL A 130 -17.09 6.23 -12.35
CA VAL A 130 -18.24 5.34 -12.39
C VAL A 130 -17.84 3.91 -12.04
N ALA A 131 -16.72 3.42 -12.57
CA ALA A 131 -16.24 2.05 -12.42
C ALA A 131 -15.65 1.74 -11.03
N ALA A 132 -15.09 2.72 -10.32
CA ALA A 132 -14.45 2.52 -9.03
C ALA A 132 -15.41 2.71 -7.85
N SER A 133 -15.22 1.92 -6.79
CA SER A 133 -15.91 2.12 -5.49
C SER A 133 -14.99 2.70 -4.41
N LEU A 134 -13.67 2.52 -4.58
CA LEU A 134 -12.63 3.16 -3.78
C LEU A 134 -11.69 3.91 -4.72
N LEU A 135 -11.54 5.22 -4.51
CA LEU A 135 -10.65 6.07 -5.27
C LEU A 135 -9.55 6.59 -4.34
N VAL A 136 -8.33 6.14 -4.57
CA VAL A 136 -7.15 6.46 -3.78
C VAL A 136 -6.32 7.49 -4.52
N PHE A 137 -6.02 8.62 -3.88
CA PHE A 137 -5.22 9.68 -4.49
C PHE A 137 -4.15 10.24 -3.57
N GLY A 138 -3.05 10.72 -4.18
CA GLY A 138 -1.87 11.18 -3.46
C GLY A 138 -1.83 12.68 -3.22
N LYS A 139 -2.31 13.46 -4.19
CA LYS A 139 -2.29 14.92 -4.16
C LYS A 139 -3.35 15.46 -3.20
N SER A 140 -2.96 15.58 -1.94
CA SER A 140 -3.74 16.14 -0.85
C SER A 140 -2.81 16.77 0.19
N PRO A 141 -3.14 17.92 0.80
CA PRO A 141 -2.34 18.48 1.88
C PRO A 141 -2.44 17.67 3.18
N GLU A 142 -3.52 16.90 3.35
CA GLU A 142 -3.84 16.17 4.58
C GLU A 142 -4.41 14.76 4.25
N PRO A 143 -4.35 13.81 5.21
CA PRO A 143 -5.10 12.57 5.11
C PRO A 143 -6.61 12.84 5.01
N LEU A 144 -7.31 12.08 4.17
CA LEU A 144 -8.74 12.25 3.96
C LEU A 144 -9.40 10.91 3.67
N ILE A 145 -10.55 10.66 4.30
CA ILE A 145 -11.51 9.65 3.85
C ILE A 145 -12.86 10.34 3.72
N LYS A 146 -13.46 10.30 2.53
CA LYS A 146 -14.75 10.95 2.25
C LYS A 146 -15.64 10.06 1.41
N ARG A 147 -16.84 9.79 1.90
CA ARG A 147 -17.87 9.07 1.14
C ARG A 147 -18.72 10.03 0.32
N VAL A 148 -18.92 9.72 -0.96
CA VAL A 148 -19.79 10.47 -1.88
C VAL A 148 -20.65 9.45 -2.63
N GLY A 149 -21.91 9.35 -2.23
CA GLY A 149 -22.82 8.30 -2.74
C GLY A 149 -22.25 6.90 -2.47
N PRO A 150 -22.14 6.03 -3.49
CA PRO A 150 -21.62 4.67 -3.31
C PRO A 150 -20.08 4.59 -3.23
N ARG A 151 -19.38 5.72 -3.34
CA ARG A 151 -17.91 5.76 -3.52
C ARG A 151 -17.21 6.31 -2.30
N THR A 152 -16.03 5.80 -2.04
CA THR A 152 -15.11 6.33 -1.02
C THR A 152 -13.90 6.94 -1.70
N PHE A 153 -13.64 8.21 -1.43
CA PHE A 153 -12.45 8.94 -1.82
C PHE A 153 -11.48 8.91 -0.65
N PHE A 154 -10.26 8.48 -0.89
CA PHE A 154 -9.24 8.24 0.12
C PHE A 154 -7.91 8.87 -0.30
N SER A 155 -7.27 9.58 0.61
CA SER A 155 -5.87 10.00 0.50
C SER A 155 -5.16 9.67 1.81
N PRO A 156 -3.97 9.04 1.78
CA PRO A 156 -3.15 8.86 2.96
C PRO A 156 -2.60 10.21 3.48
N GLY A 157 -2.61 11.28 2.68
CA GLY A 157 -1.90 12.52 2.97
C GLY A 157 -0.39 12.37 2.79
N PRO A 158 0.39 13.46 2.87
CA PRO A 158 1.84 13.40 2.70
C PRO A 158 2.51 12.71 3.89
N ILE A 159 3.67 12.10 3.66
CA ILE A 159 4.55 11.60 4.71
C ILE A 159 4.86 12.73 5.70
N GLY A 160 4.80 12.43 7.00
CA GLY A 160 5.05 13.40 8.06
C GLY A 160 3.82 14.21 8.51
N SER A 161 2.67 14.07 7.84
CA SER A 161 1.39 14.56 8.35
C SER A 161 0.81 13.64 9.44
N ASP A 162 -0.41 13.94 9.93
CA ASP A 162 -1.22 13.01 10.73
C ASP A 162 -1.68 11.76 9.95
N GLY A 163 -1.15 11.55 8.74
CA GLY A 163 -1.19 10.31 7.99
C GLY A 163 0.16 10.01 7.34
N GLY A 164 0.17 9.91 6.02
CA GLY A 164 1.33 9.54 5.20
C GLY A 164 1.36 8.07 4.81
N ARG A 165 0.63 7.22 5.53
CA ARG A 165 0.51 5.80 5.22
C ARG A 165 -0.86 5.26 5.59
N ALA A 166 -1.27 4.21 4.92
CA ALA A 166 -2.48 3.48 5.25
C ALA A 166 -2.37 2.00 4.92
N LEU A 167 -3.26 1.22 5.53
CA LEU A 167 -3.49 -0.17 5.21
C LEU A 167 -4.92 -0.35 4.69
N LEU A 168 -5.05 -1.03 3.55
CA LEU A 168 -6.31 -1.53 3.01
C LEU A 168 -6.36 -3.05 3.25
N ASP A 169 -7.34 -3.51 4.00
CA ASP A 169 -7.51 -4.91 4.36
C ASP A 169 -8.91 -5.38 3.96
N ASP A 170 -8.98 -6.39 3.10
CA ASP A 170 -10.22 -6.88 2.50
C ASP A 170 -10.76 -8.18 3.15
N GLY A 171 -10.14 -8.65 4.24
CA GLY A 171 -10.44 -9.96 4.83
C GLY A 171 -11.70 -10.07 5.69
N GLN A 172 -12.52 -9.02 5.81
CA GLN A 172 -13.64 -8.96 6.77
C GLN A 172 -14.99 -8.58 6.15
N GLY A 173 -15.22 -8.90 4.87
CA GLY A 173 -16.50 -8.62 4.20
C GLY A 173 -16.68 -7.13 3.85
N GLY A 174 -15.60 -6.52 3.39
CA GLY A 174 -15.46 -5.14 3.00
C GLY A 174 -13.99 -4.74 3.03
N VAL A 175 -13.66 -3.56 2.51
CA VAL A 175 -12.30 -3.02 2.57
C VAL A 175 -12.19 -2.09 3.76
N ARG A 176 -11.45 -2.51 4.77
CA ARG A 176 -11.08 -1.67 5.90
C ARG A 176 -9.90 -0.78 5.52
N ILE A 177 -10.07 0.52 5.73
CA ILE A 177 -9.03 1.54 5.57
C ILE A 177 -8.56 1.94 6.95
N GLU A 178 -7.27 1.84 7.24
CA GLU A 178 -6.64 2.36 8.46
C GLU A 178 -5.52 3.32 8.05
N VAL A 179 -5.69 4.62 8.32
CA VAL A 179 -4.66 5.64 8.10
C VAL A 179 -3.83 5.76 9.35
N MET A 180 -2.51 5.81 9.21
CA MET A 180 -1.59 5.87 10.33
C MET A 180 -0.62 7.04 10.16
N ASN A 181 -0.28 7.68 11.28
CA ASN A 181 0.76 8.70 11.33
C ASN A 181 2.17 8.08 11.41
N ALA A 182 3.19 8.92 11.58
CA ALA A 182 4.60 8.50 11.65
C ALA A 182 4.95 7.54 12.81
N SER A 183 4.20 7.53 13.92
CA SER A 183 4.43 6.58 15.03
C SER A 183 3.78 5.23 14.81
N GLY A 184 2.84 5.12 13.87
CA GLY A 184 2.09 3.90 13.56
C GLY A 184 0.72 3.90 14.23
N ALA A 185 0.41 4.95 14.99
CA ALA A 185 -0.92 5.13 15.54
C ALA A 185 -1.93 5.36 14.42
N VAL A 186 -3.04 4.62 14.46
CA VAL A 186 -4.17 4.80 13.56
C VAL A 186 -4.87 6.13 13.89
N THR A 187 -4.92 7.03 12.91
CA THR A 187 -5.52 8.37 13.04
C THR A 187 -6.89 8.47 12.38
N ALA A 188 -7.19 7.60 11.41
CA ALA A 188 -8.51 7.49 10.80
C ALA A 188 -8.81 6.05 10.39
N ARG A 189 -10.09 5.68 10.41
CA ARG A 189 -10.56 4.36 9.97
C ARG A 189 -11.92 4.45 9.28
N GLU A 190 -12.11 3.65 8.24
CA GLU A 190 -13.38 3.51 7.51
C GLU A 190 -13.54 2.06 7.01
N ILE A 191 -14.78 1.63 6.75
CA ILE A 191 -15.07 0.34 6.09
C ILE A 191 -15.86 0.60 4.80
N VAL A 192 -15.25 0.26 3.67
CA VAL A 192 -15.88 0.32 2.34
C VAL A 192 -16.56 -1.01 2.05
N GLY A 193 -17.89 -1.01 2.15
CA GLY A 193 -18.71 -2.20 1.95
C GLY A 193 -20.16 -1.93 2.34
N PRO A 194 -21.04 -2.95 2.29
CA PRO A 194 -22.29 -2.87 3.02
C PRO A 194 -21.93 -2.62 4.49
N PRO A 195 -22.67 -1.76 5.22
CA PRO A 195 -22.49 -1.70 6.66
C PRO A 195 -22.60 -3.13 7.20
N ALA A 196 -21.62 -3.57 8.00
CA ALA A 196 -21.72 -4.81 8.75
C ALA A 196 -23.13 -4.86 9.31
N ALA A 197 -23.91 -5.90 8.97
CA ALA A 197 -25.33 -5.94 9.24
C ALA A 197 -25.56 -5.61 10.72
N GLY A 198 -25.87 -4.35 11.00
CA GLY A 198 -26.12 -3.88 12.34
C GLY A 198 -27.24 -4.75 12.86
N SER A 199 -27.05 -5.35 14.03
CA SER A 199 -28.07 -6.16 14.68
C SER A 199 -29.40 -5.43 14.55
N ARG A 200 -30.30 -5.93 13.70
CA ARG A 200 -31.65 -5.40 13.65
C ARG A 200 -32.25 -5.76 15.01
N LEU A 201 -32.18 -4.81 15.94
CA LEU A 201 -32.99 -4.81 17.13
C LEU A 201 -34.44 -4.82 16.64
N ARG A 202 -35.04 -6.01 16.59
CA ARG A 202 -36.47 -6.16 16.41
C ARG A 202 -37.12 -5.69 17.70
N VAL A 203 -37.58 -4.45 17.71
CA VAL A 203 -38.57 -3.99 18.68
C VAL A 203 -39.88 -4.69 18.29
N GLN A 204 -40.24 -5.74 19.04
CA GLN A 204 -41.60 -6.26 19.04
C GLN A 204 -42.48 -5.22 19.76
N GLY A 205 -43.13 -4.37 18.96
CA GLY A 205 -44.26 -3.55 19.42
C GLY A 205 -45.41 -4.47 19.82
N GLY A 206 -45.98 -4.19 21.00
CA GLY A 206 -46.96 -5.04 21.67
C GLY A 206 -48.30 -5.17 20.96
N THR A 207 -49.00 -6.25 21.32
CA THR A 207 -50.44 -6.43 21.13
C THR A 207 -51.12 -6.17 22.47
N HIS A 208 -51.84 -5.04 22.54
CA HIS A 208 -52.97 -4.90 23.45
C HIS A 208 -54.14 -5.69 22.88
N GLY A 209 -54.68 -6.58 23.71
CA GLY A 209 -55.97 -7.25 23.59
C GLY A 209 -56.41 -7.62 24.99
#